data_AF-A0A852CRF2-F1
#
_entry.id   AF-A0A852CRF2-F1
#
_cell.length_a   1.000
_cell.length_b   1.000
_cell.length_c   1.000
_cell.angle_alpha   90.00
_cell.angle_beta   90.00
_cell.angle_gamma   90.00
#
_symmetry.space_group_name_H-M   'P 1'
#
loop_
_entity.id
_entity.type
_entity.pdbx_description
1 polymer ?
#
loop_
_entity_poly.entity_id
_entity_poly.type
_entity_poly.pdbx_seq_one_letter_code
_entity_poly.pdbx_strand_id
1 'polypeptide(L)' 'AARELVRGLLCAREARLGRGGAKDFRRAKLFRGLRWSRLRRSAPPFAPSAAGGAADTSNFDVLDDCLSLP' A
#
# COMPACT_ATOMS: atom_id res chain seq x y z
N ALA A 1 -2.30 7.26 16.63
CA ALA A 1 -2.86 6.51 15.48
C ALA A 1 -1.78 5.86 14.61
N ALA A 2 -1.03 6.62 13.77
CA ALA A 2 -0.04 6.01 12.87
C ALA A 2 1.07 5.23 13.59
N ARG A 3 1.70 5.84 14.61
CA ARG A 3 2.71 5.15 15.44
C ARG A 3 2.18 3.89 16.15
N GLU A 4 0.91 3.87 16.54
CA GLU A 4 0.28 2.68 17.14
C GLU A 4 0.17 1.55 16.11
N LEU A 5 -0.22 1.84 14.87
CA LEU A 5 -0.26 0.85 13.79
C LEU A 5 1.13 0.26 13.52
N VAL A 6 2.14 1.13 13.38
CA VAL A 6 3.52 0.69 13.12
C VAL A 6 4.03 -0.21 14.23
N ARG A 7 3.85 0.16 15.50
CA ARG A 7 4.24 -0.69 16.65
C ARG A 7 3.47 -2.00 16.72
N GLY A 8 2.20 -2.01 16.31
CA GLY A 8 1.38 -3.22 16.22
C GLY A 8 1.81 -4.17 15.11
N LEU A 9 2.54 -3.70 14.09
CA LEU A 9 3.06 -4.53 13.00
C LEU A 9 4.51 -4.95 13.23
N LEU A 10 5.35 -4.01 13.67
CA LEU A 10 6.77 -4.21 13.94
C LEU A 10 6.97 -4.71 15.38
N CYS A 11 6.48 -5.91 15.64
CA CYS A 11 6.62 -6.60 16.91
C CYS A 11 6.70 -8.13 16.72
N ALA A 12 6.87 -8.83 17.84
CA ALA A 12 6.85 -10.29 17.89
C ALA A 12 5.53 -10.85 17.30
N ARG A 13 5.62 -12.01 16.65
CA ARG A 13 4.51 -12.62 15.89
C ARG A 13 3.25 -12.80 16.74
N GLU A 14 3.43 -13.11 18.03
CA GLU A 14 2.40 -13.46 18.99
C GLU A 14 1.51 -12.24 19.31
N ALA A 15 2.10 -11.05 19.29
CA ALA A 15 1.44 -9.77 19.55
C ALA A 15 1.11 -8.99 18.26
N ARG A 16 1.49 -9.49 17.09
CA ARG A 16 1.34 -8.78 15.81
C ARG A 16 -0.13 -8.57 15.45
N LEU A 17 -0.48 -7.34 15.11
CA LEU A 17 -1.78 -6.95 14.58
C LEU A 17 -2.10 -7.79 13.32
N GLY A 18 -3.33 -8.27 13.21
CA GLY A 18 -3.78 -9.06 12.07
C GLY A 18 -3.96 -10.55 12.35
N ARG A 19 -3.76 -11.01 13.60
CA ARG A 19 -4.13 -12.38 14.04
C ARG A 19 -5.62 -12.66 13.88
N GLY A 20 -6.48 -11.64 14.00
CA GLY A 20 -7.90 -11.70 13.68
C GLY A 20 -8.20 -11.48 12.19
N GLY A 21 -7.19 -11.32 11.34
CA GLY A 21 -7.33 -10.95 9.93
C GLY A 21 -7.67 -9.46 9.73
N ALA A 22 -8.25 -9.15 8.57
CA ALA A 22 -8.51 -7.78 8.12
C ALA A 22 -9.37 -6.94 9.09
N LYS A 23 -10.20 -7.57 9.94
CA LYS A 23 -11.03 -6.86 10.94
C LYS A 23 -10.20 -6.07 11.95
N ASP A 24 -8.98 -6.50 12.26
CA ASP A 24 -8.10 -5.81 13.20
C ASP A 24 -7.66 -4.46 12.64
N PHE A 25 -7.31 -4.42 11.35
CA PHE A 25 -6.97 -3.19 10.64
C PHE A 25 -8.17 -2.26 10.50
N ARG A 26 -9.35 -2.80 10.16
CA ARG A 26 -10.58 -1.99 10.04
C ARG A 26 -10.95 -1.25 11.34
N ARG A 27 -10.58 -1.80 12.50
CA ARG A 27 -10.79 -1.18 13.82
C ARG A 27 -9.68 -0.22 14.25
N ALA A 28 -8.54 -0.20 13.56
CA ALA A 28 -7.41 0.63 13.96
C ALA A 28 -7.76 2.12 13.86
N LYS A 29 -7.34 2.90 14.86
CA LYS A 29 -7.65 4.34 14.94
C LYS A 29 -7.19 5.13 13.71
N LEU A 30 -6.14 4.67 13.03
CA LEU A 30 -5.60 5.29 11.80
C LEU A 30 -6.64 5.32 10.67
N PHE A 31 -7.47 4.29 10.56
CA PHE A 31 -8.46 4.16 9.49
C PHE A 31 -9.87 4.55 9.92
N ARG A 32 -10.01 5.32 11.01
CA ARG A 32 -11.31 5.81 11.48
C ARG A 32 -11.95 6.69 10.41
N GLY A 33 -13.20 6.40 10.08
CA GLY A 33 -13.94 7.10 9.02
C GLY A 33 -13.67 6.58 7.61
N LEU A 34 -12.68 5.69 7.41
CA LEU A 34 -12.44 5.07 6.11
C LEU A 34 -13.58 4.12 5.74
N ARG A 35 -14.24 4.38 4.62
CA ARG A 35 -15.30 3.53 4.07
C ARG A 35 -14.71 2.40 3.23
N TRP A 36 -14.25 1.33 3.88
CA TRP A 36 -13.60 0.17 3.23
C TRP A 36 -14.38 -0.41 2.03
N SER A 37 -15.71 -0.48 2.12
CA SER A 37 -16.58 -1.00 1.04
C SER A 37 -16.66 -0.08 -0.20
N ARG A 38 -16.22 1.18 -0.08
CA ARG A 38 -16.23 2.18 -1.16
C ARG A 38 -14.82 2.59 -1.60
N LEU A 39 -13.77 2.10 -0.94
CA LEU A 39 -12.38 2.52 -1.16
C LEU A 39 -11.93 2.39 -2.63
N ARG A 40 -12.34 1.33 -3.32
CA ARG A 40 -12.02 1.14 -4.75
C ARG A 40 -12.81 2.04 -5.71
N ARG A 41 -13.90 2.66 -5.23
CA ARG A 41 -14.75 3.56 -6.02
C ARG A 41 -14.52 5.04 -5.68
N SER A 42 -13.76 5.35 -4.63
CA SER A 42 -13.37 6.73 -4.35
C SER A 42 -12.27 7.18 -5.32
N ALA A 43 -12.26 8.47 -5.65
CA ALA A 43 -11.13 9.07 -6.35
C ALA A 43 -9.84 8.80 -5.56
N PRO A 44 -8.79 8.24 -6.18
CA PRO A 44 -7.52 8.06 -5.50
C PRO A 44 -6.88 9.43 -5.26
N PRO A 45 -6.07 9.58 -4.21
CA PRO A 45 -5.33 10.83 -3.96
C PRO A 45 -4.26 11.11 -5.02
N PHE A 46 -3.85 10.08 -5.77
CA PHE A 46 -2.92 10.17 -6.88
C PHE A 46 -3.38 9.26 -8.01
N ALA A 47 -3.48 9.80 -9.22
CA ALA A 47 -3.73 9.06 -10.44
C ALA A 47 -2.49 9.21 -11.34
N PRO A 48 -1.78 8.13 -11.69
CA PRO A 48 -0.61 8.22 -12.54
C PRO A 48 -1.00 8.68 -13.95
N SER A 49 -0.13 9.45 -14.58
CA SER A 49 -0.23 9.72 -16.01
C SER A 49 0.17 8.47 -16.79
N ALA A 50 -0.51 8.22 -17.92
CA ALA A 50 -0.16 7.18 -18.88
C ALA A 50 -0.10 7.80 -20.29
N ALA A 51 1.05 8.35 -20.65
CA ALA A 51 1.30 8.99 -21.95
C ALA A 51 1.49 7.97 -23.08
N GLY A 52 2.00 6.77 -22.78
CA GLY A 52 2.30 5.71 -23.76
C GLY A 52 1.17 4.70 -24.03
N GLY A 53 -0.03 4.94 -23.50
CA GLY A 53 -1.15 3.99 -23.61
C GLY A 53 -0.92 2.69 -22.85
N ALA A 54 -1.42 1.56 -23.37
CA ALA A 54 -1.37 0.27 -22.67
C ALA A 54 0.06 -0.29 -22.45
N ALA A 55 1.04 0.20 -23.21
CA ALA A 55 2.44 -0.20 -23.12
C ALA A 55 3.31 0.82 -22.36
N ASP A 56 2.69 1.80 -21.68
CA ASP A 56 3.43 2.82 -20.94
C ASP A 56 4.14 2.24 -19.71
N THR A 57 5.47 2.30 -19.72
CA THR A 57 6.34 1.89 -18.59
C THR A 57 6.98 3.07 -17.87
N SER A 58 6.55 4.31 -18.11
CA SER A 58 7.14 5.55 -17.56
C SER A 58 7.06 5.69 -16.03
N ASN A 59 6.17 4.93 -15.39
CA ASN A 59 6.04 4.87 -13.93
C ASN A 59 6.97 3.81 -13.28
N PHE A 60 7.84 3.18 -14.07
CA PHE A 60 8.84 2.21 -13.61
C PHE A 60 10.23 2.75 -13.89
N ASP A 61 11.16 2.51 -12.95
CA ASP A 61 12.56 2.81 -13.17
C ASP A 61 13.10 1.89 -14.27
N VAL A 62 13.55 2.48 -15.39
CA VAL A 62 14.27 1.76 -16.43
C VAL A 62 15.70 1.58 -15.94
N LEU A 63 16.05 0.37 -15.51
CA LEU A 63 17.44 0.03 -15.16
C LEU A 63 18.20 -0.25 -16.46
N ASP A 64 19.02 0.69 -16.91
CA ASP A 64 19.82 0.55 -18.15
C ASP A 64 20.98 -0.49 -18.02
N ASP A 65 21.31 -0.97 -16.82
CA ASP A 65 22.57 -1.68 -16.55
C ASP A 65 22.44 -3.13 -16.03
N CYS A 66 21.50 -3.93 -16.55
CA CYS A 66 21.53 -5.39 -16.37
C CYS A 66 21.99 -6.16 -17.62
N LEU A 67 22.39 -5.47 -18.69
CA LEU A 67 22.92 -6.06 -19.93
C LEU A 67 24.41 -5.74 -20.19
N SER A 68 25.08 -5.13 -19.21
CA SER A 68 26.49 -4.72 -19.29
C SER A 68 27.35 -5.36 -18.19
N LEU A 69 27.02 -6.57 -17.74
CA LEU A 69 27.99 -7.44 -17.06
C LEU A 69 28.65 -8.34 -18.13
N PRO A 70 29.98 -8.36 -18.25
CA PRO A 70 30.67 -9.38 -19.05
C PRO A 70 30.43 -10.79 -18.49
#